data_AF-A0A6N7FDP8-F1
#
_entry.id   AF-A0A6N7FDP8-F1
#
_cell.length_a   1.000
_cell.length_b   1.000
_cell.length_c   1.000
_cell.angle_alpha   90.00
_cell.angle_beta   90.00
_cell.angle_gamma   90.00
#
_symmetry.space_group_name_H-M   'P 1'
#
loop_
_entity.id
_entity.type
_entity.pdbx_description
1 polymer ?
#
loop_
_entity_poly.entity_id
_entity_poly.type
_entity_poly.pdbx_seq_one_letter_code
_entity_poly.pdbx_strand_id
1 'polypeptide(L)' 'MKTVQFEKFGGPEVLAVNEVPTPEPGPGEVLLKVHAVGVNRMDVEMRAGIYGKEPLTDFYFGKM' A
#
# COMPACT_ATOMS: atom_id res chain seq x y z
N MET A 1 1.46 6.23 -11.82
CA MET A 1 1.72 4.79 -11.60
C MET A 1 0.50 4.09 -11.01
N LYS A 2 0.37 2.78 -11.19
CA LYS A 2 -0.71 1.98 -10.61
C LYS A 2 -0.33 1.48 -9.22
N THR A 3 -1.28 1.47 -8.29
CA THR A 3 -1.09 1.03 -6.92
C THR A 3 -2.31 0.26 -6.42
N VAL A 4 -2.14 -0.53 -5.36
CA VAL A 4 -3.25 -1.21 -4.67
C VAL A 4 -3.45 -0.54 -3.31
N GLN A 5 -4.66 -0.05 -3.04
CA GLN A 5 -5.02 0.72 -1.84
C GLN A 5 -6.37 0.24 -1.27
N PHE A 6 -6.65 0.60 -0.01
CA PHE A 6 -7.96 0.44 0.62
C PHE A 6 -8.24 1.62 1.56
N GLU A 7 -9.45 2.18 1.53
CA GLU A 7 -9.84 3.35 2.34
C GLU A 7 -10.53 2.96 3.66
N LYS A 8 -10.88 1.69 3.82
CA LYS A 8 -11.53 1.12 5.00
C LYS A 8 -11.10 -0.31 5.21
N PHE A 9 -11.16 -0.79 6.44
CA PHE A 9 -10.92 -2.20 6.73
C PHE A 9 -12.02 -3.09 6.17
N GLY A 10 -11.67 -4.35 5.87
CA GLY A 10 -12.64 -5.35 5.42
C GLY A 10 -11.99 -6.64 4.95
N GLY A 11 -12.72 -7.43 4.17
CA GLY A 11 -12.21 -8.54 3.38
C GLY A 11 -11.55 -8.07 2.07
N PRO A 12 -11.00 -8.97 1.23
CA PRO A 12 -10.22 -8.60 0.05
C PRO A 12 -10.98 -7.68 -0.93
N GLU A 13 -12.32 -7.66 -0.85
CA GLU A 13 -13.21 -6.76 -1.59
C GLU A 13 -12.98 -5.26 -1.34
N VAL A 14 -12.25 -4.88 -0.29
CA VAL A 14 -11.90 -3.46 -0.06
C VAL A 14 -10.69 -2.98 -0.88
N LEU A 15 -9.97 -3.90 -1.54
CA LEU A 15 -8.79 -3.56 -2.34
C LEU A 15 -9.19 -2.97 -3.69
N ALA A 16 -8.65 -1.81 -4.01
CA ALA A 16 -8.81 -1.14 -5.28
C ALA A 16 -7.46 -0.91 -5.97
N VAL A 17 -7.44 -1.05 -7.30
CA VAL A 17 -6.30 -0.60 -8.12
C VAL A 17 -6.55 0.85 -8.50
N ASN A 18 -5.69 1.74 -8.04
CA ASN A 18 -5.78 3.17 -8.28
C ASN A 18 -4.62 3.65 -9.16
N GLU A 19 -4.84 4.74 -9.89
CA GLU A 19 -3.78 5.49 -10.55
C GLU A 19 -3.40 6.71 -9.71
N VAL A 20 -2.12 6.82 -9.37
CA VAL A 20 -1.55 7.92 -8.58
C VAL A 20 -0.38 8.56 -9.32
N PRO A 21 0.00 9.81 -9.03
CA PRO A 21 1.24 10.39 -9.56
C PRO A 21 2.46 9.54 -9.23
N THR A 22 3.45 9.51 -10.13
CA THR A 22 4.75 8.93 -9.80
C THR A 22 5.47 9.88 -8.84
N PRO A 23 5.98 9.41 -7.68
CA PRO A 23 6.64 10.29 -6.72
C PRO A 23 8.01 10.75 -7.22
N GLU A 24 8.45 11.92 -6.76
CA GLU A 24 9.81 12.42 -6.97
C GLU A 24 10.68 12.11 -5.74
N PRO A 25 11.90 11.56 -5.91
CA PRO A 25 12.78 11.29 -4.79
C PRO A 25 13.38 12.58 -4.21
N GLY A 26 13.46 12.67 -2.88
CA GLY A 26 14.15 13.75 -2.18
C GLY A 26 15.69 13.57 -2.11
N PRO A 27 16.41 14.50 -1.46
CA PRO A 27 17.86 14.38 -1.29
C PRO A 27 18.24 13.09 -0.53
N GLY A 28 19.06 12.25 -1.16
CA GLY A 28 19.51 10.97 -0.59
C GLY A 28 18.56 9.78 -0.83
N GLU A 29 17.43 9.99 -1.51
CA GLU A 29 16.49 8.93 -1.88
C GLU A 29 16.70 8.47 -3.33
N VAL A 30 16.20 7.27 -3.64
CA VAL A 30 16.16 6.73 -5.01
C VAL A 30 14.75 6.28 -5.36
N LEU A 31 14.35 6.48 -6.61
CA LEU A 31 13.08 5.99 -7.14
C LEU A 31 13.26 4.60 -7.74
N LEU A 32 12.54 3.61 -7.21
CA LEU A 32 12.57 2.23 -7.70
C LEU A 32 11.34 1.91 -8.55
N LYS A 33 11.56 1.33 -9.74
CA LYS A 33 10.48 0.74 -10.54
C LYS A 33 10.20 -0.68 -10.05
N VAL A 34 9.16 -0.83 -9.25
CA VAL A 34 8.74 -2.12 -8.68
C VAL A 34 8.32 -3.10 -9.79
N HIS A 35 8.97 -4.26 -9.84
CA HIS A 35 8.63 -5.36 -10.77
C HIS A 35 7.74 -6.42 -10.12
N ALA A 36 7.94 -6.66 -8.82
CA ALA A 36 7.16 -7.58 -8.01
C ALA A 36 7.16 -7.11 -6.54
N VAL A 37 6.16 -7.52 -5.78
CA VAL A 37 6.08 -7.30 -4.32
C VAL A 37 5.77 -8.63 -3.64
N GLY A 38 6.34 -8.85 -2.46
CA GLY A 38 5.95 -9.97 -1.60
C GLY A 38 4.63 -9.67 -0.92
N VAL A 39 3.77 -10.69 -0.81
CA VAL A 39 2.54 -10.64 -0.01
C VAL A 39 2.70 -11.56 1.19
N ASN A 40 2.48 -11.02 2.37
CA ASN A 40 2.68 -11.67 3.66
C ASN A 40 1.39 -11.67 4.49
N ARG A 41 1.38 -12.46 5.56
CA ARG A 41 0.24 -12.52 6.49
C ARG A 41 -0.14 -11.16 7.06
N MET A 42 0.84 -10.32 7.37
CA MET A 42 0.62 -8.99 7.94
C MET A 42 -0.20 -8.07 7.01
N ASP A 43 -0.06 -8.22 5.69
CA ASP A 43 -0.84 -7.47 4.70
C ASP A 43 -2.35 -7.74 4.84
N VAL A 44 -2.70 -9.01 5.07
CA VAL A 44 -4.08 -9.46 5.30
C VAL A 44 -4.60 -8.93 6.63
N GLU A 45 -3.79 -9.03 7.69
CA GLU A 45 -4.18 -8.63 9.05
C GLU A 45 -4.34 -7.11 9.18
N MET A 46 -3.48 -6.33 8.52
CA MET A 46 -3.57 -4.87 8.49
C MET A 46 -4.79 -4.40 7.69
N ARG A 47 -5.03 -4.97 6.51
CA ARG A 47 -6.25 -4.70 5.71
C ARG A 47 -7.53 -5.09 6.45
N ALA A 48 -7.50 -6.16 7.24
CA ALA A 48 -8.63 -6.60 8.07
C ALA A 48 -8.83 -5.72 9.32
N GLY A 49 -7.93 -4.78 9.60
CA GLY A 49 -8.03 -3.89 10.76
C GLY A 49 -7.65 -4.53 12.10
N ILE A 50 -6.99 -5.69 12.09
CA ILE A 50 -6.62 -6.44 13.31
C ILE A 50 -5.67 -5.62 14.21
N TYR A 51 -4.91 -4.70 13.62
CA TYR A 51 -3.96 -3.84 14.34
C TYR A 51 -4.49 -2.43 14.69
N GLY A 52 -5.76 -2.12 14.42
CA GLY A 52 -6.49 -0.99 15.03
C GLY A 52 -5.97 0.44 14.79
N LYS A 53 -5.01 0.67 13.88
CA LYS A 53 -4.60 2.02 13.44
C LYS A 53 -5.40 2.39 12.20
N GLU A 54 -6.03 3.57 12.17
CA GLU A 54 -6.77 4.10 11.01
C GLU A 54 -6.06 3.78 9.68
N PRO A 55 -6.82 3.49 8.60
CA PRO A 55 -6.21 3.12 7.33
C PRO A 55 -5.31 4.27 6.90
N LEU A 56 -4.01 3.98 6.89
CA LEU A 56 -2.99 4.87 6.35
C LEU A 56 -3.33 5.04 4.87
N THR A 57 -4.05 6.11 4.51
CA THR A 57 -4.43 6.41 3.12
C THR A 57 -3.20 6.66 2.24
N ASP A 58 -2.04 6.87 2.85
CA ASP A 58 -0.72 6.94 2.20
C ASP A 58 0.03 5.60 2.18
N PHE A 59 -0.63 4.48 2.53
CA PHE A 59 -0.03 3.16 2.50
C PHE A 59 -0.06 2.57 1.10
N TYR A 60 1.13 2.28 0.60
CA TYR A 60 1.33 1.44 -0.58
C TYR A 60 1.90 0.10 -0.12
N PHE A 61 1.33 -1.00 -0.58
CA PHE A 61 1.93 -2.32 -0.37
C PHE A 61 3.41 -2.29 -0.82
N GLY A 62 4.33 -2.52 0.13
CA GLY A 62 5.78 -2.54 -0.12
C GLY A 62 6.57 -1.32 0.36
N LYS A 63 5.96 -0.33 1.02
CA LYS A 63 6.68 0.74 1.74
C LYS A 63 6.79 0.35 3.22
N MET A 64 7.81 -0.42 3.58
CA MET A 64 8.32 -0.51 4.96
C MET A 64 9.59 0.32 5.07
#